data_AF-A0A1C0B2K6-F1
#
_entry.id   AF-A0A1C0B2K6-F1
#
_cell.length_a   1.000
_cell.length_b   1.000
_cell.length_c   1.000
_cell.angle_alpha   90.00
_cell.angle_beta   90.00
_cell.angle_gamma   90.00
#
_symmetry.space_group_name_H-M   'P 1'
#
loop_
_entity.id
_entity.type
_entity.pdbx_description
1 polymer ?
#
loop_
_entity_poly.entity_id
_entity_poly.type
_entity_poly.pdbx_seq_one_letter_code
_entity_poly.pdbx_strand_id
1 'polypeptide(L)'
;MITENQKIELFDEFYKWLEADGLKAKKSERLHRKKIFASLIADKKMTLDNFNDFLSYKQEDDKRKFIMRIENLKGEFMTYKNERNYIENVEINEDEEKFSIYFDNKFMVLKFNQLEEIEKIIRQCERS
;
A
#
# COMPACT_ATOMS: atom_id res chain seq x y z
N MET A 1 0.26 11.30 16.97
CA MET A 1 -0.63 12.49 17.05
C MET A 1 -0.99 12.86 15.62
N ILE A 2 -2.28 12.94 15.27
CA ILE A 2 -2.70 13.37 13.94
C ILE A 2 -2.42 14.86 13.81
N THR A 3 -1.71 15.27 12.76
CA THR A 3 -1.43 16.69 12.49
C THR A 3 -2.49 17.30 11.59
N GLU A 4 -2.62 18.63 11.61
CA GLU A 4 -3.52 19.34 10.71
C GLU A 4 -3.16 19.12 9.23
N ASN A 5 -1.85 19.13 8.90
CA ASN A 5 -1.37 18.86 7.55
C ASN A 5 -1.78 17.46 7.07
N GLN A 6 -1.66 16.44 7.92
CA GLN A 6 -2.09 15.09 7.58
C GLN A 6 -3.59 15.01 7.28
N LYS A 7 -4.43 15.74 8.04
CA LYS A 7 -5.88 15.83 7.78
C LYS A 7 -6.16 16.49 6.43
N ILE A 8 -5.41 17.54 6.09
CA ILE A 8 -5.57 18.27 4.83
C ILE A 8 -5.22 17.37 3.64
N GLU A 9 -4.04 16.75 3.68
CA GLU A 9 -3.53 15.92 2.58
C GLU A 9 -4.41 14.70 2.32
N LEU A 10 -4.91 14.06 3.37
CA LEU A 10 -5.68 12.83 3.26
C LEU A 10 -7.20 13.03 3.17
N PHE A 11 -7.69 14.28 3.23
CA PHE A 11 -9.12 14.53 3.31
C PHE A 11 -9.90 13.97 2.11
N ASP A 12 -9.37 14.10 0.91
CA ASP A 12 -10.06 13.64 -0.30
C ASP A 12 -10.18 12.11 -0.36
N GLU A 13 -9.14 11.39 0.09
CA GLU A 13 -9.18 9.94 0.21
C GLU A 13 -10.12 9.50 1.34
N PHE A 14 -10.05 10.16 2.49
CA PHE A 14 -10.94 9.92 3.62
C PHE A 14 -12.41 10.10 3.22
N TYR A 15 -12.74 11.18 2.51
CA TYR A 15 -14.12 11.44 2.08
C TYR A 15 -14.62 10.36 1.10
N LYS A 16 -13.78 9.92 0.16
CA LYS A 16 -14.12 8.81 -0.74
C LYS A 16 -14.31 7.48 0.01
N TRP A 17 -13.49 7.23 1.03
CA TRP A 17 -13.63 6.06 1.89
C TRP A 17 -14.99 6.08 2.62
N LEU A 18 -15.41 7.23 3.15
CA LEU A 18 -16.74 7.38 3.74
C LEU A 18 -17.87 7.15 2.70
N GLU A 19 -17.71 7.63 1.46
CA GLU A 19 -18.70 7.39 0.40
C GLU A 19 -18.84 5.91 0.06
N ALA A 20 -17.73 5.17 0.03
CA ALA A 20 -17.71 3.72 -0.16
C ALA A 20 -18.42 2.98 0.99
N ASP A 21 -18.30 3.49 2.22
CA ASP A 21 -19.02 3.02 3.41
C ASP A 21 -20.51 3.46 3.45
N GLY A 22 -20.97 4.21 2.43
CA GLY A 22 -22.37 4.56 2.24
C GLY A 22 -22.75 5.99 2.65
N LEU A 23 -21.78 6.86 2.94
CA LEU A 23 -22.02 8.29 3.14
C LEU A 23 -22.63 8.92 1.88
N LYS A 24 -23.83 9.51 2.00
CA LYS A 24 -24.53 10.15 0.88
C LYS A 24 -24.89 11.60 1.20
N ALA A 25 -24.44 12.52 0.35
CA ALA A 25 -24.83 13.93 0.44
C ALA A 25 -26.31 14.09 0.05
N LYS A 26 -27.14 14.67 0.94
CA LYS A 26 -28.59 14.83 0.68
C LYS A 26 -28.96 15.94 -0.30
N LYS A 27 -28.10 16.94 -0.51
CA LYS A 27 -28.41 18.13 -1.31
C LYS A 27 -27.22 18.60 -2.15
N SER A 28 -26.10 18.90 -1.51
CA SER A 28 -24.90 19.41 -2.17
C SER A 28 -23.67 18.73 -1.61
N GLU A 29 -23.00 17.96 -2.45
CA GLU A 29 -21.73 17.30 -2.11
C GLU A 29 -20.68 18.33 -1.70
N ARG A 30 -20.56 19.46 -2.42
CA ARG A 30 -19.65 20.56 -2.09
C ARG A 30 -19.84 21.07 -0.66
N LEU A 31 -21.10 21.34 -0.25
CA LEU A 31 -21.38 21.80 1.11
C LEU A 31 -21.17 20.71 2.15
N HIS A 32 -21.44 19.46 1.80
CA HIS A 32 -21.24 18.32 2.68
C HIS A 32 -19.75 18.08 2.95
N ARG A 33 -18.92 18.01 1.91
CA ARG A 33 -17.45 17.97 1.97
C ARG A 33 -16.91 19.06 2.89
N LYS A 34 -17.33 20.32 2.69
CA LYS A 34 -16.91 21.45 3.56
C LYS A 34 -17.25 21.25 5.03
N LYS A 35 -18.42 20.68 5.34
CA LYS A 35 -18.84 20.41 6.74
C LYS A 35 -18.02 19.29 7.38
N ILE A 36 -17.77 18.20 6.65
CA ILE A 36 -16.95 17.09 7.13
C ILE A 36 -15.51 17.57 7.34
N PHE A 37 -14.96 18.34 6.39
CA PHE A 37 -13.63 18.93 6.54
C PHE A 37 -13.53 19.84 7.77
N ALA A 38 -14.46 20.77 7.95
CA ALA A 38 -14.47 21.65 9.11
C ALA A 38 -14.59 20.87 10.44
N SER A 39 -15.36 19.77 10.44
CA SER A 39 -15.50 18.91 11.62
C SER A 39 -14.21 18.14 11.93
N LEU A 40 -13.48 17.70 10.90
CA LEU A 40 -12.18 17.04 11.03
C LEU A 40 -11.09 17.98 11.56
N ILE A 41 -11.02 19.21 11.04
CA ILE A 41 -10.08 20.24 11.52
C ILE A 41 -10.39 20.64 12.97
N ALA A 42 -11.67 20.76 13.31
CA ALA A 42 -12.11 21.10 14.68
C ALA A 42 -12.11 19.93 15.68
N ASP A 43 -11.47 18.80 15.34
CA ASP A 43 -11.37 17.59 16.19
C ASP A 43 -12.72 17.13 16.76
N LYS A 44 -13.78 17.22 15.95
CA LYS A 44 -15.09 16.70 16.35
C LYS A 44 -14.98 15.19 16.50
N LYS A 45 -15.18 14.72 17.74
CA LYS A 45 -15.01 13.32 18.17
C LYS A 45 -15.43 12.29 17.10
N MET A 46 -16.69 12.31 16.66
CA MET A 46 -17.20 11.33 15.68
C MET A 46 -16.45 11.39 14.32
N THR A 47 -16.10 12.57 13.84
CA THR A 47 -15.35 12.71 12.58
C THR A 47 -13.89 12.29 12.76
N LEU A 48 -13.31 12.56 13.92
CA LEU A 48 -11.95 12.15 14.26
C LEU A 48 -11.84 10.63 14.45
N ASP A 49 -12.83 10.01 15.10
CA ASP A 49 -12.92 8.56 15.27
C ASP A 49 -12.96 7.88 13.88
N ASN A 50 -13.84 8.32 12.98
CA ASN A 50 -13.88 7.83 11.60
C ASN A 50 -12.57 8.06 10.84
N PHE A 51 -11.86 9.16 11.11
CA PHE A 51 -10.57 9.43 10.48
C PHE A 51 -9.49 8.49 11.00
N ASN A 52 -9.49 8.12 12.28
CA ASN A 52 -8.61 7.09 12.83
C ASN A 52 -8.87 5.72 12.20
N ASP A 53 -10.14 5.35 12.01
CA ASP A 53 -10.52 4.11 11.34
C ASP A 53 -10.03 4.09 9.90
N PHE A 54 -10.20 5.20 9.18
CA PHE A 54 -9.64 5.37 7.83
C PHE A 54 -8.12 5.25 7.80
N LEU A 55 -7.39 5.84 8.74
CA LEU A 55 -5.93 5.72 8.80
C LEU A 55 -5.50 4.27 9.03
N SER A 56 -6.21 3.54 9.89
CA SER A 56 -5.93 2.12 10.16
C SER A 56 -6.19 1.28 8.92
N TYR A 57 -7.34 1.49 8.25
CA TYR A 57 -7.67 0.87 6.98
C TYR A 57 -6.59 1.14 5.91
N LYS A 58 -6.15 2.41 5.78
CA LYS A 58 -5.15 2.80 4.78
C LYS A 58 -3.80 2.11 5.06
N GLN A 59 -3.37 2.02 6.31
CA GLN A 59 -2.15 1.32 6.67
C GLN A 59 -2.22 -0.17 6.34
N GLU A 60 -3.35 -0.82 6.62
CA GLU A 60 -3.57 -2.23 6.27
C GLU A 60 -3.59 -2.44 4.75
N ASP A 61 -4.25 -1.55 4.00
CA ASP A 61 -4.31 -1.60 2.54
C ASP A 61 -2.93 -1.35 1.90
N ASP A 62 -2.17 -0.38 2.38
CA ASP A 62 -0.81 -0.10 1.91
C ASP A 62 0.14 -1.27 2.21
N LYS A 63 0.01 -1.88 3.40
CA LYS A 63 0.73 -3.12 3.75
C LYS A 63 0.36 -4.26 2.81
N ARG A 64 -0.93 -4.48 2.56
CA ARG A 64 -1.41 -5.52 1.64
C ARG A 64 -0.90 -5.31 0.22
N LYS A 65 -0.94 -4.08 -0.29
CA LYS A 65 -0.39 -3.73 -1.61
C LYS A 65 1.11 -4.00 -1.69
N PHE A 66 1.85 -3.70 -0.62
CA PHE A 66 3.27 -3.99 -0.56
C PHE A 66 3.54 -5.51 -0.62
N ILE A 67 2.83 -6.30 0.17
CA ILE A 67 2.95 -7.77 0.17
C ILE A 67 2.59 -8.34 -1.20
N MET A 68 1.52 -7.84 -1.83
CA MET A 68 1.11 -8.27 -3.17
C MET A 68 2.19 -7.98 -4.23
N ARG A 69 2.98 -6.90 -4.10
CA ARG A 69 4.13 -6.66 -5.00
C ARG A 69 5.18 -7.76 -4.88
N ILE A 70 5.44 -8.26 -3.67
CA ILE A 70 6.37 -9.36 -3.43
C ILE A 70 5.80 -10.67 -4.01
N GLU A 71 4.52 -10.95 -3.78
CA GLU A 71 3.87 -12.15 -4.32
C GLU A 71 3.89 -12.16 -5.86
N ASN A 72 3.70 -11.00 -6.48
CA ASN A 72 3.73 -10.83 -7.93
C ASN A 72 5.12 -10.99 -8.55
N LEU A 73 6.19 -11.13 -7.76
CA LEU A 73 7.50 -11.54 -8.30
C LEU A 73 7.46 -13.01 -8.76
N LYS A 74 6.55 -13.82 -8.21
CA LYS A 74 6.36 -15.20 -8.64
C LYS A 74 5.87 -15.23 -10.08
N GLY A 75 6.53 -16.04 -10.90
CA GLY A 75 6.23 -16.14 -12.32
C GLY A 75 6.98 -15.14 -13.20
N GLU A 76 7.74 -14.22 -12.60
CA GLU A 76 8.60 -13.31 -13.33
C GLU A 76 9.97 -13.92 -13.65
N PHE A 77 10.71 -13.27 -14.55
CA PHE A 77 12.10 -13.61 -14.84
C PHE A 77 13.04 -12.54 -14.28
N MET A 78 14.16 -12.99 -13.73
CA MET A 78 15.21 -12.10 -13.24
C MET A 78 16.57 -12.48 -13.79
N THR A 79 17.44 -11.48 -13.94
CA THR A 79 18.86 -11.71 -14.23
C THR A 79 19.62 -11.89 -12.94
N TYR A 80 20.23 -13.06 -12.75
CA TYR A 80 21.11 -13.35 -11.62
C TYR A 80 22.41 -13.97 -12.13
N LYS A 81 23.56 -13.37 -11.76
CA LYS A 81 24.90 -13.81 -12.22
C LYS A 81 25.00 -13.96 -13.76
N ASN A 82 24.41 -13.02 -14.50
CA ASN A 82 24.33 -13.01 -15.97
C ASN A 82 23.52 -14.16 -16.59
N GLU A 83 22.72 -14.86 -15.79
CA GLU A 83 21.80 -15.89 -16.26
C GLU A 83 20.36 -15.40 -16.06
N ARG A 84 19.48 -15.75 -16.99
CA ARG A 84 18.04 -15.52 -16.87
C ARG A 84 17.43 -16.68 -16.07
N ASN A 85 16.85 -16.37 -14.92
CA ASN A 85 16.29 -17.34 -13.99
C ASN A 85 14.78 -17.07 -13.86
N TYR A 86 13.97 -18.14 -13.79
CA TYR A 86 12.52 -18.04 -13.55
C TYR A 86 12.23 -18.10 -12.05
N ILE A 87 11.39 -17.19 -11.55
CA ILE A 87 10.99 -17.18 -10.15
C ILE A 87 9.85 -18.18 -9.95
N GLU A 88 10.20 -19.35 -9.44
CA GLU A 88 9.28 -20.47 -9.20
C GLU A 88 8.34 -20.19 -8.01
N ASN A 89 8.88 -19.59 -6.96
CA ASN A 89 8.12 -19.32 -5.75
C ASN A 89 8.68 -18.13 -4.96
N VAL A 90 7.82 -17.57 -4.12
CA VAL A 90 8.16 -16.52 -3.17
C VAL A 90 7.57 -16.87 -1.80
N GLU A 91 8.34 -16.66 -0.75
CA GLU A 91 7.89 -16.81 0.64
C GLU A 91 8.11 -15.51 1.39
N ILE A 92 7.16 -15.15 2.26
CA ILE A 92 7.15 -13.87 2.95
C ILE A 92 7.17 -14.12 4.47
N ASN A 93 8.07 -13.45 5.16
CA ASN A 93 8.15 -13.42 6.62
C ASN A 93 7.96 -11.96 7.06
N GLU A 94 6.72 -11.62 7.42
CA GLU A 94 6.35 -10.28 7.86
C GLU A 94 7.01 -9.90 9.19
N ASP A 95 7.17 -10.86 10.12
CA ASP A 95 7.75 -10.62 11.45
C ASP A 95 9.21 -10.18 11.36
N GLU A 96 9.96 -10.72 10.40
CA GLU A 96 11.35 -10.35 10.14
C GLU A 96 11.53 -9.29 9.05
N GLU A 97 10.44 -8.79 8.46
CA GLU A 97 10.43 -7.89 7.30
C GLU A 97 11.31 -8.40 6.14
N LYS A 98 11.16 -9.69 5.83
CA LYS A 98 11.94 -10.41 4.81
C LYS A 98 11.07 -11.19 3.86
N PHE A 99 11.62 -11.47 2.68
CA PHE A 99 11.05 -12.41 1.73
C PHE A 99 12.15 -13.22 1.05
N SER A 100 11.80 -14.41 0.59
CA SER A 100 12.70 -15.31 -0.11
C SER A 100 12.18 -15.56 -1.52
N ILE A 101 13.08 -15.52 -2.50
CA ILE A 101 12.80 -15.85 -3.90
C ILE A 101 13.46 -17.19 -4.20
N TYR A 102 12.71 -18.12 -4.78
CA TYR A 102 13.17 -19.44 -5.18
C TYR A 102 13.23 -19.56 -6.71
N PHE A 103 14.34 -20.03 -7.25
CA PHE A 103 14.61 -20.14 -8.69
C PHE A 103 15.71 -21.17 -8.97
N ASP A 104 15.56 -22.03 -9.97
CA ASP A 104 16.61 -22.94 -10.46
C ASP A 104 17.31 -23.76 -9.35
N ASN A 105 16.52 -24.33 -8.42
CA ASN A 105 17.00 -25.02 -7.20
C ASN A 105 17.88 -24.18 -6.25
N LYS A 106 17.87 -22.86 -6.40
CA LYS A 106 18.53 -21.88 -5.54
C LYS A 106 17.47 -21.02 -4.85
N PHE A 107 17.90 -20.28 -3.84
CA PHE A 107 17.07 -19.24 -3.23
C PHE A 107 17.93 -18.06 -2.78
N MET A 108 17.28 -16.92 -2.62
CA MET A 108 17.87 -15.75 -1.99
C MET A 108 16.90 -15.16 -0.97
N VAL A 109 17.43 -14.70 0.15
CA VAL A 109 16.68 -14.01 1.20
C VAL A 109 16.96 -12.52 1.10
N LEU A 110 15.89 -11.73 1.10
CA LEU A 110 15.90 -10.29 0.90
C LEU A 110 15.13 -9.61 2.02
N LYS A 111 15.54 -8.39 2.36
CA LYS A 111 14.76 -7.50 3.22
C LYS A 111 13.70 -6.77 2.40
N PHE A 112 12.59 -6.38 3.03
CA PHE A 112 11.52 -5.61 2.39
C PHE A 112 12.02 -4.34 1.67
N ASN A 113 13.01 -3.65 2.24
CA ASN A 113 13.61 -2.47 1.62
C ASN A 113 14.40 -2.73 0.32
N GLN A 114 14.65 -4.00 -0.04
CA GLN A 114 15.32 -4.39 -1.28
C GLN A 114 14.34 -4.71 -2.41
N LEU A 115 13.02 -4.68 -2.17
CA LEU A 115 12.00 -4.99 -3.17
C LEU A 115 12.15 -4.13 -4.44
N GLU A 116 12.36 -2.83 -4.29
CA GLU A 116 12.49 -1.92 -5.45
C GLU A 116 13.71 -2.23 -6.32
N GLU A 117 14.79 -2.73 -5.73
CA GLU A 117 16.00 -3.12 -6.48
C GLU A 117 15.72 -4.37 -7.31
N ILE A 118 15.04 -5.35 -6.71
CA ILE A 118 14.65 -6.59 -7.40
C ILE A 118 13.65 -6.33 -8.53
N GLU A 119 12.65 -5.48 -8.31
CA GLU A 119 11.71 -5.08 -9.36
C GLU A 119 12.43 -4.42 -10.55
N LYS A 120 13.51 -3.65 -10.31
CA LYS A 120 14.33 -3.07 -11.39
C LYS A 120 15.09 -4.14 -12.17
N ILE A 121 15.66 -5.15 -11.49
CA ILE A 121 16.36 -6.26 -12.14
C ILE A 121 15.40 -7.05 -13.05
N ILE A 122 14.17 -7.32 -12.59
CA ILE A 122 13.15 -8.01 -13.38
C ILE A 122 12.79 -7.21 -14.64
N ARG A 123 12.50 -5.91 -14.49
CA ARG A 123 12.17 -5.02 -15.63
C ARG A 123 13.29 -4.93 -16.67
N GLN A 124 14.55 -5.06 -16.26
CA GLN A 124 15.69 -5.10 -17.18
C GLN A 124 15.74 -6.43 -17.94
N CYS A 125 15.38 -7.54 -17.28
CA CYS A 125 15.31 -8.85 -17.89
C CYS A 125 14.21 -8.94 -18.96
N GLU A 126 13.06 -8.29 -18.80
CA GLU A 126 11.97 -8.29 -19.79
C GLU A 126 12.33 -7.57 -21.11
N ARG A 127 13.29 -6.63 -21.05
CA ARG A 127 13.73 -5.81 -22.19
C ARG A 127 14.88 -6.42 -22.98
N SER A 128 15.44 -7.53 -22.50
CA SER A 128 16.61 -8.23 -23.04
C SER A 128 16.18 -9.43 -23.87
#